data_AF-A0A949CQD0-F1
#
_entry.id   AF-A0A949CQD0-F1
#
_cell.length_a   1.000
_cell.length_b   1.000
_cell.length_c   1.000
_cell.angle_alpha   90.00
_cell.angle_beta   90.00
_cell.angle_gamma   90.00
#
_symmetry.space_group_name_H-M   'P 1'
#
loop_
_entity.id
_entity.type
_entity.pdbx_description
1 polymer ?
#
loop_
_entity_poly.entity_id
_entity_poly.type
_entity_poly.pdbx_seq_one_letter_code
_entity_poly.pdbx_strand_id
1 'polypeptide(L)'
;NLCVVSDVAPGYAPPGSSLISVTVLGIPADLERVKREVWIQLEEWYGREVRDWGYIRHYSIPYALPDQTSPALIPAERPVRIRDGLYVCGDHRDNASIQGAMVSGRRVAEAIIQALASSH
;
A
#
# COMPACT_ATOMS: atom_id res chain seq x y z
N ASN A 1 -0.28 -11.72 -1.20
CA ASN A 1 -0.33 -11.14 -2.58
C ASN A 1 1.06 -11.29 -3.18
N LEU A 2 1.17 -11.56 -4.48
CA LEU A 2 2.45 -11.66 -5.20
C LEU A 2 2.41 -10.84 -6.49
N CYS A 3 3.52 -10.21 -6.83
CA CYS A 3 3.71 -9.47 -8.07
C CYS A 3 5.07 -9.78 -8.69
N VAL A 4 5.12 -10.09 -9.99
CA VAL A 4 6.36 -10.13 -10.76
C VAL A 4 6.62 -8.72 -11.29
N VAL A 5 7.37 -7.94 -10.52
CA VAL A 5 7.57 -6.50 -10.75
C VAL A 5 8.23 -6.22 -12.10
N SER A 6 9.15 -7.10 -12.51
CA SER A 6 9.85 -7.00 -13.79
C SER A 6 8.95 -7.24 -15.01
N ASP A 7 7.81 -7.92 -14.87
CA ASP A 7 6.86 -8.11 -15.98
C ASP A 7 6.12 -6.80 -16.30
N VAL A 8 5.99 -5.92 -15.30
CA VAL A 8 5.39 -4.58 -15.46
C VAL A 8 6.43 -3.56 -15.90
N ALA A 9 7.65 -3.63 -15.33
CA ALA A 9 8.74 -2.72 -15.62
C ALA A 9 10.05 -3.50 -15.83
N PRO A 10 10.42 -3.86 -17.09
CA PRO A 10 11.56 -4.74 -17.37
C PRO A 10 12.89 -4.30 -16.78
N GLY A 11 13.11 -2.99 -16.59
CA GLY A 11 14.33 -2.44 -15.98
C GLY A 11 14.51 -2.73 -14.49
N TYR A 12 13.54 -3.37 -13.83
CA TYR A 12 13.57 -3.69 -12.40
C TYR A 12 14.32 -5.01 -12.11
N ALA A 13 14.68 -5.78 -13.14
CA ALA A 13 15.53 -6.95 -13.04
C ALA A 13 16.59 -6.97 -14.17
N PRO A 14 17.76 -7.58 -13.95
CA PRO A 14 18.71 -7.85 -15.03
C PRO A 14 18.10 -8.74 -16.13
N PRO A 15 18.62 -8.67 -17.37
CA PRO A 15 18.19 -9.60 -18.44
C PRO A 15 18.31 -11.05 -18.01
N GLY A 16 17.26 -11.84 -18.27
CA GLY A 16 17.21 -13.27 -17.89
C GLY A 16 16.86 -13.53 -16.42
N SER A 17 16.45 -12.51 -15.66
CA SER A 17 15.98 -12.64 -14.28
C SER A 17 14.62 -11.97 -14.09
N SER A 18 13.87 -12.43 -13.09
CA SER A 18 12.61 -11.80 -12.68
C SER A 18 12.69 -11.29 -11.25
N LEU A 19 12.13 -10.10 -10.98
CA LEU A 19 11.99 -9.57 -9.63
C LEU A 19 10.58 -9.87 -9.11
N ILE A 20 10.49 -10.68 -8.06
CA ILE A 20 9.23 -11.09 -7.45
C ILE A 20 9.08 -10.40 -6.09
N SER A 21 7.91 -9.81 -5.85
CA SER A 21 7.52 -9.20 -4.59
C SER A 21 6.38 -10.00 -3.97
N VAL A 22 6.53 -10.32 -2.68
CA VAL A 22 5.51 -11.02 -1.88
C VAL A 22 5.10 -10.13 -0.72
N THR A 23 3.80 -9.93 -0.56
CA THR A 23 3.21 -9.20 0.55
C THR A 23 2.54 -10.17 1.53
N VAL A 24 3.00 -10.11 2.78
CA VAL A 24 2.42 -10.79 3.94
C VAL A 24 1.73 -9.75 4.81
N LEU A 25 0.52 -10.06 5.30
CA LEU A 25 -0.23 -9.15 6.16
C LEU A 25 0.17 -9.32 7.64
N GLY A 26 0.26 -8.21 8.35
CA GLY A 26 0.68 -8.16 9.75
C GLY A 26 2.19 -8.11 9.93
N ILE A 27 2.63 -7.84 11.17
CA ILE A 27 4.05 -7.88 11.54
C ILE A 27 4.30 -9.19 12.29
N PRO A 28 5.11 -10.10 11.74
CA PRO A 28 5.35 -11.38 12.38
C PRO A 28 6.23 -11.22 13.62
N ALA A 29 5.89 -11.94 14.69
CA ALA A 29 6.74 -12.06 15.87
C ALA A 29 8.00 -12.90 15.58
N ASP A 30 7.91 -13.84 14.65
CA ASP A 30 9.02 -14.68 14.16
C ASP A 30 9.11 -14.57 12.64
N LEU A 31 10.04 -13.73 12.17
CA LEU A 31 10.27 -13.50 10.75
C LEU A 31 10.78 -14.75 10.03
N GLU A 32 11.63 -15.55 10.67
CA GLU A 32 12.24 -16.72 10.03
C GLU A 32 11.22 -17.83 9.82
N ARG A 33 10.28 -17.99 10.76
CA ARG A 33 9.11 -18.84 10.55
C ARG A 33 8.29 -18.38 9.35
N VAL A 34 7.93 -17.09 9.28
CA VAL A 34 7.12 -16.57 8.16
C VAL A 34 7.84 -16.70 6.83
N LYS A 35 9.17 -16.48 6.77
CA LYS A 35 9.95 -16.72 5.55
C LYS A 35 9.82 -18.17 5.09
N ARG A 36 9.92 -19.15 5.99
CA ARG A 36 9.75 -20.57 5.64
C ARG A 36 8.35 -20.86 5.11
N GLU A 37 7.32 -20.32 5.76
CA GLU A 37 5.92 -20.47 5.32
C GLU A 37 5.70 -19.85 3.92
N VAL A 38 6.29 -18.68 3.65
CA VAL A 38 6.27 -18.06 2.32
C VAL A 38 6.95 -18.95 1.28
N TRP A 39 8.13 -19.49 1.57
CA TRP A 39 8.83 -20.38 0.64
C TRP A 39 8.04 -21.65 0.31
N ILE A 40 7.42 -22.27 1.32
CA ILE A 40 6.55 -23.45 1.13
C ILE A 40 5.38 -23.07 0.21
N GLN A 41 4.69 -21.96 0.48
CA GLN A 41 3.57 -21.52 -0.34
C GLN A 41 3.99 -21.15 -1.78
N LEU A 42 5.18 -20.58 -1.98
CA LEU A 42 5.72 -20.32 -3.31
C LEU A 42 5.99 -21.63 -4.06
N GLU A 43 6.61 -22.62 -3.42
CA GLU A 43 6.86 -23.93 -4.03
C GLU A 43 5.54 -24.63 -4.42
N GLU A 44 4.49 -24.49 -3.60
CA GLU A 44 3.14 -24.98 -3.93
C GLU A 44 2.55 -24.29 -5.17
N TRP A 45 2.81 -23.00 -5.38
CA TRP A 45 2.25 -22.25 -6.52
C TRP A 45 3.06 -22.37 -7.81
N TYR A 46 4.39 -22.45 -7.72
CA TYR A 46 5.30 -22.33 -8.87
C TYR A 46 6.21 -23.54 -9.09
N GLY A 47 6.14 -24.55 -8.24
CA GLY A 47 6.93 -25.78 -8.38
C GLY A 47 8.28 -25.71 -7.69
N ARG A 48 9.08 -26.76 -7.89
CA ARG A 48 10.34 -27.00 -7.16
C ARG A 48 11.44 -26.02 -7.55
N GLU A 49 11.33 -25.39 -8.70
CA GLU A 49 12.23 -24.37 -9.23
C GLU A 49 12.34 -23.16 -8.28
N VAL A 50 11.34 -22.94 -7.44
CA VAL A 50 11.36 -21.93 -6.37
C VAL A 50 12.55 -22.11 -5.42
N ARG A 51 13.04 -23.34 -5.24
CA ARG A 51 14.20 -23.64 -4.39
C ARG A 51 15.50 -23.00 -4.90
N ASP A 52 15.55 -22.68 -6.20
CA ASP A 52 16.70 -22.02 -6.82
C ASP A 52 16.57 -20.49 -6.81
N TRP A 53 15.45 -19.94 -6.31
CA TRP A 53 15.25 -18.49 -6.27
C TRP A 53 16.11 -17.83 -5.19
N GLY A 54 16.68 -16.67 -5.53
CA GLY A 54 17.47 -15.87 -4.60
C GLY A 54 16.61 -14.92 -3.77
N TYR A 55 16.75 -15.00 -2.44
CA TYR A 55 16.21 -13.97 -1.54
C TYR A 55 17.00 -12.66 -1.66
N ILE A 56 16.31 -11.55 -1.89
CA ILE A 56 16.94 -10.22 -1.99
C ILE A 56 16.78 -9.43 -0.69
N ARG A 57 15.54 -9.17 -0.26
CA ARG A 57 15.25 -8.31 0.89
C ARG A 57 13.83 -8.47 1.43
N HIS A 58 13.63 -8.09 2.68
CA HIS A 58 12.33 -7.93 3.32
C HIS A 58 12.24 -6.53 3.93
N TYR A 59 11.02 -6.03 4.06
CA TYR A 59 10.73 -4.75 4.69
C TYR A 59 9.51 -4.92 5.60
N SER A 60 9.66 -4.56 6.87
CA SER A 60 8.56 -4.51 7.83
C SER A 60 8.01 -3.08 7.87
N ILE A 61 6.73 -2.91 7.53
CA ILE A 61 6.09 -1.60 7.44
C ILE A 61 4.92 -1.56 8.42
N PRO A 62 5.11 -1.04 9.66
CA PRO A 62 4.09 -1.13 10.69
C PRO A 62 2.78 -0.39 10.38
N TYR A 63 2.88 0.71 9.65
CA TYR A 63 1.75 1.56 9.27
C TYR A 63 1.61 1.57 7.75
N ALA A 64 1.54 0.38 7.14
CA ALA A 64 1.53 0.22 5.68
C ALA A 64 0.27 0.77 5.01
N LEU A 65 -0.90 0.56 5.64
CA LEU A 65 -2.21 1.02 5.20
C LEU A 65 -3.06 1.36 6.42
N PRO A 66 -4.04 2.27 6.31
CA PRO A 66 -5.05 2.45 7.34
C PRO A 66 -5.90 1.18 7.50
N ASP A 67 -6.65 1.10 8.60
CA ASP A 67 -7.59 0.02 8.84
C ASP A 67 -8.62 -0.10 7.68
N GLN A 68 -8.71 -1.29 7.10
CA GLN A 68 -9.64 -1.63 6.01
C GLN A 68 -10.71 -2.63 6.45
N THR A 69 -10.78 -2.99 7.74
CA THR A 69 -11.86 -3.84 8.25
C THR A 69 -13.20 -3.14 8.08
N SER A 70 -14.26 -3.85 7.67
CA SER A 70 -15.57 -3.21 7.57
C SER A 70 -16.07 -2.81 8.98
N PRO A 71 -16.52 -1.56 9.23
CA PRO A 71 -16.78 -0.46 8.30
C PRO A 71 -15.75 0.70 8.35
N ALA A 72 -14.49 0.43 8.66
CA ALA A 72 -13.45 1.40 9.00
C ALA A 72 -13.15 2.51 7.97
N LEU A 73 -13.60 2.38 6.71
CA LEU A 73 -13.50 3.41 5.66
C LEU A 73 -14.86 3.83 5.09
N ILE A 74 -15.93 3.54 5.81
CA ILE A 74 -17.29 3.95 5.48
C ILE A 74 -17.70 5.10 6.43
N PRO A 75 -18.31 6.19 5.92
CA PRO A 75 -18.48 6.50 4.51
C PRO A 75 -17.15 6.88 3.84
N ALA A 76 -17.08 6.67 2.52
CA ALA A 76 -16.06 7.27 1.67
C ALA A 76 -16.16 8.80 1.70
N GLU A 77 -15.17 9.49 1.13
CA GLU A 77 -15.16 10.96 1.06
C GLU A 77 -15.40 11.67 2.42
N ARG A 78 -14.73 11.22 3.48
CA ARG A 78 -14.87 11.82 4.82
C ARG A 78 -14.54 13.32 4.80
N PRO A 79 -15.12 14.13 5.71
CA PRO A 79 -14.92 15.59 5.73
C PRO A 79 -13.45 15.99 5.78
N VAL A 80 -13.01 16.94 4.95
CA VAL A 80 -11.59 17.32 4.86
C VAL A 80 -11.23 18.56 5.69
N ARG A 81 -12.23 19.33 6.14
CA ARG A 81 -12.04 20.46 7.07
C ARG A 81 -12.29 19.97 8.50
N ILE A 82 -11.32 20.14 9.38
CA ILE A 82 -11.44 19.80 10.80
C ILE A 82 -11.94 21.00 11.59
N ARG A 83 -11.35 22.17 11.33
CA ARG A 83 -11.72 23.47 11.90
C ARG A 83 -11.15 24.58 11.04
N ASP A 84 -11.40 25.83 11.40
CA ASP A 84 -10.88 26.99 10.67
C ASP A 84 -9.35 26.95 10.56
N GLY A 85 -8.86 27.06 9.33
CA GLY A 85 -7.44 26.97 9.00
C GLY A 85 -6.81 25.57 9.16
N LEU A 86 -7.57 24.53 9.49
CA LEU A 86 -7.04 23.16 9.66
C LEU A 86 -7.80 22.14 8.82
N TYR A 87 -7.07 21.48 7.94
CA TYR A 87 -7.56 20.49 6.99
C TYR A 87 -6.80 19.17 7.12
N VAL A 88 -7.42 18.07 6.69
CA VAL A 88 -6.83 16.74 6.67
C VAL A 88 -7.08 16.07 5.32
N CYS A 89 -6.03 15.47 4.77
CA CYS A 89 -6.08 14.59 3.61
C CYS A 89 -5.21 13.35 3.86
N GLY A 90 -5.44 12.32 3.05
CA GLY A 90 -4.77 11.04 3.13
C GLY A 90 -5.70 9.92 2.68
N ASP A 91 -5.13 8.76 2.43
CA ASP A 91 -5.83 7.53 2.06
C ASP A 91 -6.94 7.15 3.07
N HIS A 92 -6.75 7.43 4.36
CA HIS A 92 -7.74 7.23 5.42
C HIS A 92 -8.97 8.17 5.37
N ARG A 93 -8.97 9.18 4.48
CA ARG A 93 -10.12 10.09 4.27
C ARG A 93 -11.05 9.63 3.16
N ASP A 94 -10.64 8.66 2.37
CA ASP A 94 -11.42 8.14 1.26
C ASP A 94 -11.30 6.61 1.23
N ASN A 95 -10.81 6.04 0.12
CA ASN A 95 -10.39 4.66 0.06
C ASN A 95 -8.88 4.55 0.36
N ALA A 96 -8.49 3.45 1.00
CA ALA A 96 -7.12 3.16 1.40
C ALA A 96 -6.21 2.81 0.22
N SER A 97 -5.98 3.79 -0.64
CA SER A 97 -5.20 3.71 -1.85
C SER A 97 -4.51 5.05 -2.16
N ILE A 98 -3.55 5.00 -3.08
CA ILE A 98 -2.90 6.19 -3.64
C ILE A 98 -3.92 7.13 -4.27
N GLN A 99 -4.94 6.60 -4.97
CA GLN A 99 -5.98 7.43 -5.58
C GLN A 99 -6.84 8.13 -4.53
N GLY A 100 -7.23 7.43 -3.46
CA GLY A 100 -7.98 8.05 -2.35
C GLY A 100 -7.17 9.15 -1.64
N ALA A 101 -5.85 8.95 -1.48
CA ALA A 101 -4.97 10.00 -0.96
C ALA A 101 -4.93 11.23 -1.88
N MET A 102 -4.78 11.04 -3.19
CA MET A 102 -4.75 12.16 -4.15
C MET A 102 -6.11 12.88 -4.24
N VAL A 103 -7.22 12.14 -4.25
CA VAL A 103 -8.58 12.71 -4.27
C VAL A 103 -8.85 13.52 -3.01
N SER A 104 -8.53 13.00 -1.82
CA SER A 104 -8.70 13.76 -0.58
C SER A 104 -7.82 15.01 -0.54
N GLY A 105 -6.61 14.96 -1.09
CA GLY A 105 -5.74 16.14 -1.25
C GLY A 105 -6.34 17.21 -2.15
N ARG A 106 -6.93 16.82 -3.28
CA ARG A 106 -7.66 17.73 -4.17
C ARG A 106 -8.83 18.41 -3.44
N ARG A 107 -9.62 17.64 -2.70
CA ARG A 107 -10.77 18.15 -1.91
C ARG A 107 -10.32 19.17 -0.84
N VAL A 108 -9.17 18.95 -0.19
CA VAL A 108 -8.57 19.93 0.72
C VAL A 108 -8.25 21.23 0.00
N ALA A 109 -7.59 21.16 -1.16
CA ALA A 109 -7.22 22.35 -1.93
C ALA A 109 -8.45 23.16 -2.36
N GLU A 110 -9.50 22.49 -2.83
CA GLU A 110 -10.78 23.13 -3.21
C GLU A 110 -11.44 23.81 -2.00
N ALA A 111 -11.47 23.15 -0.84
CA ALA A 111 -12.04 23.72 0.39
C ALA A 111 -11.25 24.94 0.91
N ILE A 112 -9.93 24.99 0.69
CA ILE A 112 -9.10 26.16 1.01
C ILE A 112 -9.41 27.31 0.07
N ILE A 113 -9.46 27.06 -1.24
CA ILE A 113 -9.79 28.09 -2.25
C ILE A 113 -11.14 28.74 -1.94
N GLN A 114 -12.16 27.94 -1.62
CA GLN A 114 -13.47 28.43 -1.23
C GLN A 114 -13.44 29.27 0.05
N ALA A 115 -12.72 28.82 1.08
CA ALA A 115 -12.62 29.57 2.34
C ALA A 115 -11.94 30.94 2.16
N LEU A 116 -10.92 31.02 1.31
CA LEU A 116 -10.24 32.27 0.98
C LEU A 116 -11.13 33.20 0.15
N ALA A 117 -11.91 32.66 -0.80
CA ALA A 117 -12.85 33.45 -1.58
C ALA A 117 -13.99 34.05 -0.73
N SER A 118 -14.47 33.32 0.27
CA SER A 118 -15.53 33.79 1.19
C SER A 118 -15.04 34.72 2.31
N SER A 119 -13.74 34.99 2.38
CA SER A 119 -13.14 35.91 3.36
C SER A 119 -12.97 37.34 2.82
N HIS A 120 -13.48 37.60 1.61
CA HIS A 120 -13.60 38.91 0.96
C HIS A 120 -15.06 39.32 0.84
#